data_AF-A0A1S3KBF1-F1
#
_entry.id   AF-A0A1S3KBF1-F1
#
_cell.length_a   1.000
_cell.length_b   1.000
_cell.length_c   1.000
_cell.angle_alpha   90.00
_cell.angle_beta   90.00
_cell.angle_gamma   90.00
#
_symmetry.space_group_name_H-M   'P 1'
#
loop_
_entity.id
_entity.type
_entity.pdbx_description
1 polymer ?
#
loop_
_entity_poly.entity_id
_entity_poly.type
_entity_poly.pdbx_seq_one_letter_code
_entity_poly.pdbx_strand_id
1 'polypeptide(L)'
;LISEDGDTCDMTMNVTDYVRHTPCDACQAFRQLPKLSRLFKDNIAYVLLGRLRQALNLPTLYGFMGLLPELKVLIMSYLDAPSLCVMARVCKELKTMTREPSLWRRLYLKTFGSYRDNSLSHNWYQVS
;
A
#
# COMPACT_ATOMS: atom_id res chain seq x y z
N LEU A 1 -4.26 24.22 7.79
CA LEU A 1 -4.59 23.25 8.85
C LEU A 1 -3.63 22.08 8.74
N ILE A 2 -2.39 22.26 9.20
CA ILE A 2 -1.43 21.17 9.43
C ILE A 2 -0.79 21.49 10.78
N SER A 3 -1.59 21.30 11.82
CA SER A 3 -1.13 20.86 13.14
C SER A 3 -0.76 19.37 12.98
N GLU A 4 0.14 18.72 13.70
CA GLU A 4 0.84 18.98 14.95
C GLU A 4 1.75 17.75 15.17
N ASP A 5 2.85 17.95 15.88
CA ASP A 5 3.42 17.04 16.89
C ASP A 5 3.72 15.56 16.62
N GLY A 6 4.93 15.18 17.04
CA GLY A 6 5.05 14.03 17.95
C GLY A 6 4.96 12.67 17.27
N ASP A 7 6.04 12.30 16.61
CA ASP A 7 6.24 11.06 15.86
C ASP A 7 6.36 9.81 16.78
N THR A 8 5.58 9.74 17.85
CA THR A 8 5.60 8.72 18.89
C THR A 8 5.03 7.42 18.34
N CYS A 9 5.88 6.40 18.19
CA CYS A 9 5.41 5.04 17.91
C CYS A 9 5.00 4.39 19.22
N ASP A 10 3.72 4.49 19.56
CA ASP A 10 3.20 3.91 20.79
C ASP A 10 2.92 2.42 20.61
N MET A 11 3.60 1.60 21.41
CA MET A 11 3.38 0.17 21.50
C MET A 11 2.91 -0.19 22.91
N THR A 12 1.62 -0.47 23.07
CA THR A 12 1.08 -0.99 24.33
C THR A 12 1.25 -2.50 24.36
N MET A 13 2.02 -3.02 25.32
CA MET A 13 2.12 -4.46 25.57
C MET A 13 1.93 -4.76 27.04
N ASN A 14 1.25 -5.87 27.36
CA ASN A 14 1.18 -6.35 28.71
C ASN A 14 2.39 -7.25 28.99
N VAL A 15 3.25 -6.84 29.92
CA VAL A 15 4.51 -7.54 30.23
C VAL A 15 4.26 -8.95 30.76
N THR A 16 3.12 -9.18 31.42
CA THR A 16 2.75 -10.49 32.00
C THR A 16 2.48 -11.57 30.95
N ASP A 17 2.20 -11.17 29.69
CA ASP A 17 2.00 -12.12 28.59
C ASP A 17 3.33 -12.71 28.09
N TYR A 18 4.43 -11.96 28.27
CA TYR A 18 5.74 -12.28 27.70
C TYR A 18 6.78 -12.68 28.74
N VAL A 19 6.59 -12.29 30.01
CA VAL A 19 7.52 -12.58 31.11
C VAL A 19 6.78 -13.32 32.23
N ARG A 20 7.30 -14.49 32.63
CA ARG A 20 6.81 -15.21 33.82
C ARG A 20 7.36 -14.54 35.10
N HIS A 21 6.49 -14.33 36.08
CA HIS A 21 6.83 -13.65 37.35
C HIS A 21 7.84 -14.39 38.25
N THR A 22 8.10 -15.68 38.02
CA THR A 22 9.06 -16.47 38.80
C THR A 22 9.92 -17.36 37.88
N PRO A 23 11.03 -16.84 37.35
CA PRO A 23 11.91 -17.62 36.51
C PRO A 23 12.87 -18.46 37.36
N CYS A 24 12.83 -19.79 37.19
CA CYS A 24 13.87 -20.69 37.67
C CYS A 24 15.10 -20.67 36.74
N ASP A 25 14.90 -20.28 35.46
CA ASP A 25 15.92 -20.15 34.41
C ASP A 25 15.51 -19.08 33.39
N ALA A 26 16.48 -18.35 32.85
CA ALA A 26 16.26 -17.27 31.86
C ALA A 26 15.52 -17.76 30.59
N CYS A 27 15.77 -19.00 30.16
CA CYS A 27 15.10 -19.61 29.01
C CYS A 27 13.60 -19.89 29.25
N GLN A 28 13.17 -20.01 30.50
CA GLN A 28 11.76 -20.23 30.87
C GLN A 28 11.05 -18.95 31.28
N ALA A 29 11.82 -17.88 31.54
CA ALA A 29 11.30 -16.56 31.89
C ALA A 29 10.49 -15.94 30.73
N PHE A 30 10.94 -16.15 29.49
CA PHE A 30 10.35 -15.52 28.31
C PHE A 30 9.39 -16.46 27.58
N ARG A 31 8.16 -15.99 27.36
CA ARG A 31 7.13 -16.71 26.62
C ARG A 31 6.77 -15.94 25.36
N GLN A 32 6.43 -16.67 24.29
CA GLN A 32 5.90 -16.08 23.05
C GLN A 32 6.79 -14.99 22.41
N LEU A 33 8.12 -15.12 22.52
CA LEU A 33 9.09 -14.25 21.85
C LEU A 33 8.81 -14.02 20.35
N PRO A 34 8.36 -15.01 19.56
CA PRO A 34 8.01 -14.77 18.16
C PRO A 34 6.83 -13.79 17.99
N LYS A 35 5.84 -13.83 18.89
CA LYS A 35 4.69 -12.91 18.88
C LYS A 35 5.13 -11.50 19.28
N LEU A 36 5.99 -11.38 20.29
CA LEU A 36 6.58 -10.10 20.69
C LEU A 36 7.41 -9.50 19.56
N SER A 37 8.26 -10.30 18.90
CA SER A 37 9.09 -9.85 17.77
C SER A 37 8.23 -9.35 16.62
N ARG A 38 7.12 -10.03 16.31
CA ARG A 38 6.17 -9.56 15.29
C ARG A 38 5.56 -8.23 15.69
N LEU A 39 4.99 -8.12 16.89
CA LEU A 39 4.38 -6.87 17.34
C LEU A 39 5.38 -5.70 17.35
N PHE A 40 6.62 -5.92 17.79
CA PHE A 40 7.65 -4.90 17.74
C PHE A 40 7.98 -4.49 16.30
N LYS A 41 8.16 -5.47 15.41
CA LYS A 41 8.48 -5.20 14.00
C LYS A 41 7.35 -4.44 13.33
N ASP A 42 6.11 -4.87 13.54
CA ASP A 42 4.92 -4.33 12.90
C ASP A 42 4.61 -2.90 13.38
N ASN A 43 4.74 -2.64 14.68
CA ASN A 43 4.39 -1.33 15.25
C ASN A 43 5.54 -0.32 15.25
N ILE A 44 6.78 -0.77 15.36
CA ILE A 44 7.94 0.13 15.52
C ILE A 44 8.89 0.02 14.34
N ALA A 45 9.42 -1.16 14.06
CA ALA A 45 10.52 -1.30 13.09
C ALA A 45 10.10 -0.93 11.66
N TYR A 46 8.95 -1.43 11.18
CA TYR A 46 8.46 -1.15 9.83
C TYR A 46 7.97 0.29 9.66
N VAL A 47 7.40 0.89 10.71
CA VAL A 47 7.00 2.31 10.70
C VAL A 47 8.22 3.20 10.56
N LEU A 48 9.24 2.99 11.40
CA LEU A 48 10.50 3.74 11.33
C LEU A 48 11.22 3.53 9.99
N LEU A 49 11.26 2.30 9.48
CA LEU A 49 11.85 1.99 8.17
C LEU A 49 11.11 2.72 7.05
N GLY A 50 9.77 2.76 7.11
CA GLY A 50 8.96 3.52 6.16
C GLY A 50 9.29 5.01 6.16
N ARG A 51 9.37 5.62 7.35
CA ARG A 51 9.72 7.04 7.53
C ARG A 51 11.11 7.37 7.00
N LEU A 52 12.12 6.56 7.34
CA LEU A 52 13.49 6.76 6.85
C LEU A 52 13.55 6.70 5.32
N ARG A 53 12.82 5.78 4.71
CA ARG A 53 12.77 5.68 3.25
C ARG A 53 12.09 6.88 2.60
N GLN A 54 11.02 7.39 3.22
CA GLN A 54 10.37 8.61 2.75
C GLN A 54 11.31 9.81 2.84
N ALA A 55 12.03 9.98 3.96
CA ALA A 55 13.02 11.04 4.13
C ALA A 55 14.15 10.97 3.09
N LEU A 56 14.54 9.75 2.71
CA LEU A 56 15.55 9.50 1.69
C LEU A 56 14.99 9.48 0.24
N ASN A 57 13.70 9.74 0.04
CA ASN A 57 13.00 9.65 -1.27
C ASN A 57 13.12 8.28 -1.96
N LEU A 58 13.22 7.20 -1.19
CA LEU A 58 13.23 5.84 -1.74
C LEU A 58 11.82 5.39 -2.13
N PRO A 59 11.69 4.54 -3.17
CA PRO A 59 10.40 3.97 -3.55
C PRO A 59 9.80 3.16 -2.39
N THR A 60 8.48 3.21 -2.29
CA THR A 60 7.69 2.51 -1.26
C THR A 60 7.95 1.01 -1.32
N LEU A 61 8.26 0.37 -0.18
CA LEU A 61 8.56 -1.08 -0.14
C LEU A 61 7.32 -1.96 -0.22
N TYR A 62 6.20 -1.47 0.31
CA TYR A 62 5.03 -2.30 0.61
C TYR A 62 3.74 -1.65 0.10
N GLY A 63 2.71 -2.47 -0.05
CA GLY A 63 1.40 -2.04 -0.51
C GLY A 63 1.34 -1.76 -2.01
N PHE A 64 0.19 -1.26 -2.45
CA PHE A 64 -0.11 -1.04 -3.86
C PHE A 64 0.95 -0.18 -4.59
N MET A 65 1.49 0.83 -3.89
CA MET A 65 2.48 1.76 -4.45
C MET A 65 3.87 1.13 -4.62
N GLY A 66 4.18 0.03 -3.92
CA GLY A 66 5.43 -0.70 -4.07
C GLY A 66 5.42 -1.74 -5.20
N LEU A 67 4.27 -1.96 -5.85
CA LEU A 67 4.15 -2.91 -6.94
C LEU A 67 4.80 -2.39 -8.23
N LEU A 68 5.17 -3.33 -9.10
CA LEU A 68 5.58 -3.00 -10.47
C LEU A 68 4.45 -2.25 -11.22
N PRO A 69 4.78 -1.28 -12.09
CA PRO A 69 3.79 -0.49 -12.82
C PRO A 69 2.75 -1.34 -13.56
N GLU A 70 3.16 -2.46 -14.14
CA GLU A 70 2.31 -3.37 -14.91
C GLU A 70 1.24 -4.00 -14.00
N LEU A 71 1.63 -4.40 -12.79
CA LEU A 71 0.71 -4.97 -11.80
C LEU A 71 -0.28 -3.92 -11.29
N LYS A 72 0.17 -2.68 -11.10
CA LYS A 72 -0.70 -1.57 -10.72
C LYS A 72 -1.78 -1.33 -11.78
N VAL A 73 -1.41 -1.23 -13.06
CA VAL A 73 -2.35 -1.04 -14.17
C VAL A 73 -3.30 -2.24 -14.31
N LEU A 74 -2.79 -3.47 -14.12
CA LEU A 74 -3.61 -4.67 -14.14
C LEU A 74 -4.69 -4.62 -13.04
N ILE A 75 -4.31 -4.36 -11.80
CA ILE A 75 -5.24 -4.23 -10.67
C ILE A 75 -6.24 -3.10 -10.94
N MET A 76 -5.77 -1.96 -11.44
CA MET A 76 -6.62 -0.82 -11.79
C MET A 76 -7.62 -1.19 -12.91
N SER A 77 -7.27 -2.06 -13.85
CA SER A 77 -8.18 -2.48 -14.93
C SER A 77 -9.37 -3.32 -14.45
N TYR A 78 -9.31 -3.86 -13.22
CA TYR A 78 -10.45 -4.56 -12.62
C TYR A 78 -11.49 -3.60 -12.03
N LEU A 79 -11.09 -2.36 -11.70
CA LEU A 79 -12.00 -1.33 -11.22
C LEU A 79 -12.84 -0.75 -12.36
N ASP A 80 -13.99 -0.17 -11.99
CA ASP A 80 -14.87 0.60 -12.85
C ASP A 80 -14.38 2.05 -13.01
N ALA A 81 -14.79 2.71 -14.10
CA ALA A 81 -14.37 4.06 -14.45
C ALA A 81 -14.57 5.08 -13.32
N PRO A 82 -15.74 5.17 -12.64
CA PRO A 82 -15.91 6.16 -11.58
C PRO A 82 -15.03 5.87 -10.35
N SER A 83 -14.83 4.59 -9.98
CA SER A 83 -13.90 4.22 -8.91
C SER A 83 -12.45 4.59 -9.25
N LEU A 84 -12.03 4.46 -10.51
CA LEU A 84 -10.72 4.93 -10.97
C LEU A 84 -10.58 6.45 -10.85
N CYS A 85 -11.62 7.21 -11.19
CA CYS A 85 -11.62 8.66 -11.00
C CYS A 85 -11.51 9.06 -9.53
N VAL A 86 -12.16 8.33 -8.62
CA VAL A 86 -11.99 8.53 -7.16
C VAL A 86 -10.56 8.23 -6.74
N MET A 87 -10.01 7.11 -7.19
CA MET A 87 -8.63 6.70 -6.90
C MET A 87 -7.59 7.73 -7.41
N ALA A 88 -7.82 8.32 -8.58
CA ALA A 88 -6.96 9.37 -9.15
C ALA A 88 -6.90 10.65 -8.30
N ARG A 89 -7.90 10.90 -7.45
CA ARG A 89 -7.93 12.07 -6.57
C ARG A 89 -7.08 11.87 -5.31
N VAL A 90 -6.74 10.63 -4.96
CA VAL A 90 -6.03 10.31 -3.71
C VAL A 90 -4.57 10.77 -3.76
N CYS A 91 -3.86 10.53 -4.87
CA CYS A 91 -2.47 10.98 -4.99
C CYS A 91 -2.02 11.23 -6.45
N LYS A 92 -0.92 11.98 -6.60
CA LYS A 92 -0.36 12.37 -7.90
C LYS A 92 0.10 11.17 -8.73
N GLU A 93 0.70 10.15 -8.12
CA GLU A 93 1.16 8.95 -8.82
C GLU A 93 -0.04 8.16 -9.38
N LEU A 94 -1.09 7.96 -8.58
CA LEU A 94 -2.32 7.30 -9.04
C LEU A 94 -2.99 8.08 -10.17
N LYS A 95 -3.01 9.41 -10.08
CA LYS A 95 -3.47 10.27 -11.18
C LYS A 95 -2.68 10.05 -12.47
N THR A 96 -1.35 9.94 -12.38
CA THR A 96 -0.51 9.63 -13.55
C THR A 96 -0.83 8.25 -14.10
N MET A 97 -0.96 7.24 -13.25
CA MET A 97 -1.29 5.87 -13.66
C MET A 97 -2.67 5.77 -14.32
N THR A 98 -3.67 6.54 -13.86
CA THR A 98 -4.97 6.61 -14.54
C THR A 98 -4.93 7.29 -15.90
N ARG A 99 -3.83 7.91 -16.33
CA ARG A 99 -3.71 8.48 -17.68
C ARG A 99 -3.20 7.48 -18.71
N GLU A 100 -2.87 6.26 -18.29
CA GLU A 100 -2.38 5.21 -19.19
C GLU A 100 -3.47 4.79 -20.19
N PRO A 101 -3.26 4.93 -21.50
CA PRO A 101 -4.27 4.61 -22.51
C PRO A 101 -4.59 3.11 -22.55
N SER A 102 -3.62 2.27 -22.17
CA SER A 102 -3.79 0.82 -22.07
C SER A 102 -4.79 0.41 -20.98
N LEU A 103 -4.97 1.23 -19.94
CA LEU A 103 -5.96 1.01 -18.87
C LEU A 103 -7.38 1.21 -19.41
N TRP A 104 -7.63 2.38 -20.02
CA TRP A 104 -8.94 2.74 -20.57
C TRP A 104 -9.37 1.85 -21.72
N ARG A 105 -8.43 1.43 -22.57
CA ARG A 105 -8.72 0.44 -23.62
C ARG A 105 -9.25 -0.86 -23.04
N ARG A 106 -8.60 -1.41 -22.00
CA ARG A 106 -9.07 -2.63 -21.31
C ARG A 106 -10.43 -2.42 -20.68
N LEU A 107 -10.66 -1.27 -20.05
CA LEU A 107 -11.93 -0.94 -19.42
C LEU A 107 -13.06 -0.80 -20.46
N TYR A 108 -12.77 -0.17 -21.59
CA TYR A 108 -13.70 -0.04 -22.71
C TYR A 108 -14.07 -1.41 -23.29
N LEU A 109 -13.07 -2.26 -23.59
CA LEU A 109 -13.32 -3.61 -24.09
C LEU A 109 -14.11 -4.47 -23.08
N LYS A 110 -13.81 -4.34 -21.78
CA LYS A 110 -14.53 -5.03 -20.71
C LYS A 110 -15.99 -4.57 -20.60
N THR A 111 -16.25 -3.28 -20.76
CA THR A 111 -17.58 -2.68 -20.50
C THR A 111 -18.48 -2.72 -21.74
N PHE A 112 -17.91 -2.52 -22.93
CA PHE A 112 -18.65 -2.33 -24.18
C PHE A 112 -18.37 -3.40 -25.24
N GLY A 113 -17.44 -4.32 -25.01
CA GLY A 113 -17.30 -5.59 -25.75
C GLY A 113 -17.05 -5.50 -27.27
N SER A 114 -16.88 -4.32 -27.84
CA SER A 114 -16.83 -4.14 -29.29
C SER A 114 -15.38 -4.06 -29.79
N TYR A 115 -14.88 -5.18 -30.32
CA TYR A 115 -13.57 -5.32 -30.96
C TYR A 115 -13.41 -4.50 -32.26
N ARG A 116 -14.43 -3.74 -32.68
CA ARG A 116 -14.52 -3.12 -34.01
C ARG A 116 -13.68 -1.86 -34.17
N ASP A 117 -13.19 -1.27 -33.09
CA ASP A 117 -12.35 -0.08 -33.12
C ASP A 117 -11.11 -0.27 -32.25
N ASN A 118 -10.20 -1.13 -32.72
CA ASN A 118 -9.00 -1.55 -31.98
C ASN A 118 -7.78 -0.68 -32.32
N SER A 119 -8.01 0.59 -32.62
CA SER A 119 -6.96 1.55 -32.99
C SER A 119 -6.09 1.92 -31.77
N LEU A 120 -4.80 1.60 -31.86
CA LEU A 120 -3.77 1.96 -30.88
C LEU A 120 -3.47 3.47 -30.82
N SER A 121 -3.96 4.26 -31.79
CA SER A 121 -3.71 5.70 -31.88
C SER A 121 -4.78 6.55 -31.19
N HIS A 122 -5.85 5.93 -30.68
CA HIS A 122 -6.93 6.67 -30.03
C HIS A 122 -6.63 6.92 -28.54
N ASN A 123 -6.76 8.17 -28.10
CA ASN A 123 -6.57 8.54 -26.70
C ASN A 123 -7.88 8.32 -25.92
N TRP A 124 -8.10 7.07 -25.50
CA TRP A 124 -9.33 6.62 -24.85
C TRP A 124 -9.69 7.35 -23.55
N TYR A 125 -8.76 8.08 -22.93
CA TYR A 125 -9.03 8.93 -21.76
C TYR A 125 -9.95 10.13 -22.08
N GLN A 126 -9.99 10.58 -23.34
CA GLN A 126 -10.86 11.70 -23.74
C GLN A 126 -12.29 11.27 -24.08
N VAL A 127 -12.54 9.96 -24.20
CA VAL A 127 -13.82 9.41 -24.67
C VAL A 127 -14.73 9.00 -23.50
N SER A 128 -14.18 8.78 -22.30
CA SER A 128 -14.93 8.49 -21.07
C SER A 128 -15.25 9.75 -20.28
#